data_AF-A0A1Y1KP08-F1
#
_entry.id   AF-A0A1Y1KP08-F1
#
_cell.length_a   1.000
_cell.length_b   1.000
_cell.length_c   1.000
_cell.angle_alpha   90.00
_cell.angle_beta   90.00
_cell.angle_gamma   90.00
#
_symmetry.space_group_name_H-M   'P 1'
#
loop_
_entity.id
_entity.type
_entity.pdbx_description
1 polymer ?
#
loop_
_entity_poly.entity_id
_entity_poly.type
_entity_poly.pdbx_seq_one_letter_code
_entity_poly.pdbx_strand_id
1 'polypeptide(L)'
;LINPPPPGVEGSTSMIAELAVAIAANLPLESRDVSIMYPLPGDLVQTNMMEVEKAGLPPLEGQKADADADSDSDEDDVDEKDKGGKPRGDKGKPGLSNEFSRVRFAGFVALEVRGRQVLMKAPVWTL
;
A
#
# COMPACT_ATOMS: atom_id res chain seq x y z
N LEU A 1 17.72 -9.91 34.60
CA LEU A 1 18.94 -9.45 33.88
C LEU A 1 20.11 -10.31 34.36
N ILE A 2 20.85 -10.92 33.44
CA ILE A 2 22.04 -11.72 33.77
C ILE A 2 23.18 -10.77 34.22
N ASN A 3 23.81 -11.10 35.33
CA ASN A 3 24.95 -10.37 35.89
C ASN A 3 26.05 -11.41 36.24
N PRO A 4 27.25 -11.34 35.65
CA PRO A 4 27.74 -10.29 34.75
C PRO A 4 27.22 -10.42 33.30
N PRO A 5 27.22 -9.32 32.51
CA PRO A 5 26.89 -9.36 31.09
C PRO A 5 27.79 -10.32 30.30
N PRO A 6 27.30 -10.92 29.21
CA PRO A 6 28.13 -11.74 28.33
C PRO A 6 29.37 -10.96 27.82
N PRO A 7 30.54 -11.62 27.70
CA PRO A 7 31.73 -10.99 27.16
C PRO A 7 31.48 -10.38 25.78
N GLY A 8 32.00 -9.18 25.54
CA GLY A 8 31.91 -8.49 24.24
C GLY A 8 30.65 -7.65 24.03
N VAL A 9 29.64 -7.73 24.91
CA VAL A 9 28.43 -6.89 24.81
C VAL A 9 28.76 -5.41 24.96
N GLU A 10 29.48 -5.03 26.02
CA GLU A 10 29.80 -3.61 26.32
C GLU A 10 30.48 -2.90 25.14
N GLY A 11 31.51 -3.52 24.54
CA GLY A 11 32.22 -2.95 23.40
C GLY A 11 31.40 -2.94 22.11
N SER A 12 30.65 -4.01 21.83
CA SER A 12 29.83 -4.12 20.62
C SER A 12 28.67 -3.12 20.66
N THR A 13 28.06 -2.92 21.82
CA THR A 13 26.98 -1.95 21.99
C THR A 13 27.45 -0.53 21.73
N SER A 14 28.62 -0.12 22.28
CA SER A 14 29.20 1.20 21.99
C SER A 14 29.50 1.36 20.50
N MET A 15 30.13 0.36 19.88
CA MET A 15 30.47 0.38 18.45
C MET A 15 29.21 0.55 17.57
N ILE A 16 28.15 -0.21 17.86
CA ILE A 16 26.88 -0.12 17.12
C ILE A 16 26.25 1.27 17.30
N ALA A 17 26.23 1.79 18.52
CA ALA A 17 25.67 3.11 18.81
C ALA A 17 26.46 4.22 18.09
N GLU A 18 27.79 4.18 18.13
CA GLU A 18 28.66 5.14 17.44
C GLU A 18 28.46 5.10 15.92
N LEU A 19 28.40 3.91 15.32
CA LEU A 19 28.13 3.76 13.89
C LEU A 19 26.76 4.34 13.51
N ALA A 20 25.71 4.05 14.29
CA ALA A 20 24.39 4.58 14.04
C ALA A 20 24.35 6.12 14.13
N VAL A 21 25.00 6.68 15.15
CA VAL A 21 25.11 8.15 15.33
C VAL A 21 25.91 8.78 14.19
N ALA A 22 27.03 8.19 13.77
CA ALA A 22 27.86 8.72 12.68
C ALA A 22 27.12 8.73 11.34
N ILE A 23 26.36 7.67 11.03
CA ILE A 23 25.51 7.60 9.84
C ILE A 23 24.40 8.66 9.94
N ALA A 24 23.72 8.76 11.08
CA ALA A 24 22.65 9.74 11.30
C ALA A 24 23.16 11.20 11.27
N ALA A 25 24.39 11.45 11.69
CA ALA A 25 25.03 12.76 11.68
C ALA A 25 25.35 13.27 10.28
N ASN A 26 25.67 12.35 9.36
CA ASN A 26 25.99 12.66 7.96
C ASN A 26 24.79 12.56 7.01
N LEU A 27 23.65 12.06 7.48
CA LEU A 27 22.38 12.20 6.76
C LEU A 27 21.99 13.69 6.71
N PRO A 28 21.75 14.27 5.51
CA PRO A 28 21.20 15.61 5.40
C PRO A 28 19.98 15.75 6.31
N LEU A 29 19.80 16.90 6.97
CA LEU A 29 18.66 17.16 7.87
C LEU A 29 17.31 16.80 7.23
N GLU A 30 17.31 16.90 5.93
CA GLU A 30 16.23 16.72 5.01
C GLU A 30 15.91 15.27 4.72
N SER A 31 16.91 14.38 4.85
CA SER A 31 16.77 12.92 4.78
C SER A 31 16.50 12.30 6.15
N ARG A 32 16.38 13.10 7.23
CA ARG A 32 16.06 12.62 8.58
C ARG A 32 14.56 12.44 8.83
N ASP A 33 13.70 13.02 7.99
CA ASP A 33 12.24 12.90 8.08
C ASP A 33 11.75 11.86 7.06
N VAL A 34 11.86 10.59 7.44
CA VAL A 34 11.45 9.44 6.62
C VAL A 34 10.10 8.94 7.11
N SER A 35 9.16 8.81 6.18
CA SER A 35 7.82 8.26 6.45
C SER A 35 7.69 6.89 5.78
N ILE A 36 7.12 5.94 6.54
CA ILE A 36 6.80 4.58 6.08
C ILE A 36 5.29 4.46 6.11
N MET A 37 4.70 4.17 4.95
CA MET A 37 3.25 3.99 4.82
C MET A 37 2.97 2.59 4.28
N TYR A 38 2.08 1.86 4.95
CA TYR A 38 1.57 0.59 4.45
C TYR A 38 0.11 0.77 3.99
N PRO A 39 -0.18 0.64 2.68
CA PRO A 39 -1.56 0.70 2.18
C PRO A 39 -2.41 -0.43 2.74
N LEU A 40 -3.60 -0.10 3.24
CA LEU A 40 -4.54 -1.10 3.74
C LEU A 40 -5.47 -1.58 2.61
N PRO A 41 -5.96 -2.83 2.67
CA PRO A 41 -7.03 -3.27 1.79
C PRO A 41 -8.25 -2.35 1.91
N GLY A 42 -8.81 -1.95 0.77
CA GLY A 42 -9.92 -1.00 0.65
C GLY A 42 -9.50 0.44 0.35
N ASP A 43 -8.24 0.81 0.64
CA ASP A 43 -7.74 2.16 0.37
C ASP A 43 -7.80 2.50 -1.12
N LEU A 44 -8.08 3.75 -1.45
CA LEU A 44 -7.95 4.22 -2.84
C LEU A 44 -6.49 4.19 -3.28
N VAL A 45 -6.23 3.74 -4.50
CA VAL A 45 -4.88 3.68 -5.06
C VAL A 45 -4.36 5.10 -5.28
N GLN A 46 -3.32 5.45 -4.55
CA GLN A 46 -2.63 6.74 -4.68
C GLN A 46 -1.37 6.56 -5.54
N THR A 47 -1.43 6.92 -6.82
CA THR A 47 -0.35 6.66 -7.80
C THR A 47 0.98 7.36 -7.46
N ASN A 48 0.97 8.37 -6.59
CA ASN A 48 2.16 9.02 -6.07
C ASN A 48 2.94 8.12 -5.10
N MET A 49 2.27 7.29 -4.30
CA MET A 49 2.89 6.43 -3.28
C MET A 49 2.74 4.93 -3.55
N MET A 50 1.86 4.54 -4.46
CA MET A 50 1.54 3.16 -4.78
C MET A 50 1.80 2.89 -6.26
N GLU A 51 2.30 1.69 -6.56
CA GLU A 51 2.47 1.18 -7.92
C GLU A 51 1.63 -0.09 -8.08
N VAL A 52 0.73 -0.08 -9.06
CA VAL A 52 -0.14 -1.24 -9.30
C VAL A 52 0.62 -2.28 -10.11
N GLU A 53 0.70 -3.47 -9.53
CA GLU A 53 1.37 -4.61 -10.13
C GLU A 53 0.62 -5.11 -11.36
N LYS A 54 1.36 -5.32 -12.45
CA LYS A 54 0.79 -5.73 -13.74
C LYS A 54 0.23 -7.15 -13.71
N ALA A 55 0.84 -8.00 -12.89
CA ALA A 55 0.38 -9.37 -12.69
C ALA A 55 -0.75 -9.35 -11.66
N GLY A 56 -1.99 -9.47 -12.10
CA GLY A 56 -3.16 -9.52 -11.22
C GLY A 56 -3.13 -10.74 -10.29
N LEU A 57 -3.74 -10.60 -9.11
CA LEU A 57 -3.96 -11.73 -8.21
C LEU A 57 -5.12 -12.60 -8.73
N PRO A 58 -5.12 -13.91 -8.44
CA PRO A 58 -6.26 -14.78 -8.73
C PRO A 58 -7.56 -14.20 -8.16
N PRO A 59 -8.72 -14.31 -8.84
CA PRO A 59 -10.00 -13.83 -8.31
C PRO A 59 -10.33 -14.46 -6.94
N LEU A 60 -10.94 -13.70 -6.03
CA LEU A 60 -11.48 -14.26 -4.80
C LEU A 60 -12.86 -14.85 -5.08
N GLU A 61 -13.05 -16.13 -4.79
CA GLU A 61 -14.36 -16.76 -4.84
C GLU A 61 -15.21 -16.25 -3.66
N GLY A 62 -16.35 -15.61 -3.95
CA GLY A 62 -17.32 -15.18 -2.93
C GLY A 62 -17.48 -13.67 -2.73
N GLN A 63 -16.65 -12.82 -3.36
CA GLN A 63 -16.79 -11.37 -3.25
C GLN A 63 -17.81 -10.86 -4.28
N LYS A 64 -19.10 -10.84 -3.91
CA LYS A 64 -20.08 -9.99 -4.61
C LYS A 64 -19.66 -8.53 -4.38
N ALA A 65 -19.81 -7.70 -5.40
CA ALA A 65 -19.42 -6.30 -5.38
C ALA A 65 -20.23 -5.53 -4.32
N ASP A 66 -19.70 -5.42 -3.10
CA ASP A 66 -20.13 -4.40 -2.14
C ASP A 66 -19.43 -3.07 -2.51
N ALA A 67 -19.77 -2.57 -3.69
CA ALA A 67 -19.61 -1.17 -4.06
C ALA A 67 -21.03 -0.60 -4.08
N ASP A 68 -21.23 0.50 -3.34
CA ASP A 68 -22.50 1.21 -3.12
C ASP A 68 -23.39 0.69 -1.98
N ALA A 69 -23.00 1.01 -0.74
CA ALA A 69 -23.92 1.11 0.39
C ALA A 69 -23.71 2.46 1.08
N ASP A 70 -23.98 3.54 0.37
CA ASP A 70 -24.27 4.86 0.94
C ASP A 70 -25.13 5.67 -0.05
N SER A 71 -26.38 5.26 -0.22
CA SER A 71 -27.45 6.13 -0.74
C SER A 71 -28.77 5.70 -0.12
N ASP A 72 -29.20 6.52 0.82
CA ASP A 72 -30.51 6.54 1.46
C ASP A 72 -31.63 6.71 0.41
N SER A 73 -32.80 6.11 0.71
CA SER A 73 -34.17 6.38 0.19
C SER A 73 -34.46 6.24 -1.31
N ASP A 74 -35.16 5.19 -1.73
CA ASP A 74 -36.65 5.14 -1.82
C ASP A 74 -37.10 3.97 -2.69
N GLU A 75 -38.15 3.31 -2.23
CA GLU A 75 -38.85 2.20 -2.86
C GLU A 75 -39.54 2.66 -4.16
N ASP A 76 -39.38 1.93 -5.27
CA ASP A 76 -40.52 1.53 -6.09
C ASP A 76 -40.16 0.42 -7.08
N ASP A 77 -41.13 -0.46 -7.23
CA ASP A 77 -41.12 -1.79 -7.82
C ASP A 77 -41.20 -1.79 -9.36
N VAL A 78 -41.11 -3.00 -9.92
CA VAL A 78 -41.58 -3.58 -11.18
C VAL A 78 -40.63 -3.83 -12.38
N ASP A 79 -40.38 -5.14 -12.53
CA ASP A 79 -40.52 -5.99 -13.73
C ASP A 79 -39.30 -6.55 -14.48
N GLU A 80 -39.39 -7.87 -14.69
CA GLU A 80 -38.43 -8.81 -15.27
C GLU A 80 -38.15 -8.61 -16.77
N LYS A 81 -36.90 -8.84 -17.22
CA LYS A 81 -36.59 -9.83 -18.29
C LYS A 81 -35.10 -10.05 -18.56
N ASP A 82 -34.70 -11.29 -18.28
CA ASP A 82 -33.93 -12.26 -19.08
C ASP A 82 -32.84 -11.81 -20.11
N LYS A 83 -31.75 -12.59 -20.04
CA LYS A 83 -30.72 -12.89 -21.05
C LYS A 83 -29.60 -11.89 -21.36
N GLY A 84 -28.39 -12.35 -21.04
CA GLY A 84 -27.29 -12.26 -22.00
C GLY A 84 -25.95 -11.88 -21.40
N GLY A 85 -25.32 -12.81 -20.69
CA GLY A 85 -23.94 -12.68 -20.24
C GLY A 85 -22.97 -12.41 -21.39
N LYS A 86 -22.21 -11.31 -21.27
CA LYS A 86 -20.91 -11.09 -21.90
C LYS A 86 -20.19 -10.01 -21.09
N PRO A 87 -19.21 -10.35 -20.23
CA PRO A 87 -18.33 -9.32 -19.72
C PRO A 87 -17.48 -8.86 -20.92
N ARG A 88 -17.71 -7.62 -21.33
CA ARG A 88 -16.85 -6.92 -22.27
C ARG A 88 -15.49 -6.85 -21.60
N GLY A 89 -14.52 -7.55 -22.16
CA GLY A 89 -13.12 -7.43 -21.77
C GLY A 89 -12.70 -5.98 -21.95
N ASP A 90 -12.64 -5.25 -20.85
CA ASP A 90 -12.06 -3.92 -20.82
C ASP A 90 -10.55 -4.10 -20.94
N LYS A 91 -10.06 -4.04 -22.18
CA LYS A 91 -8.65 -3.74 -22.44
C LYS A 91 -8.44 -2.27 -22.14
N GLY A 92 -8.39 -1.96 -20.83
CA GLY A 92 -8.08 -0.65 -20.30
C GLY A 92 -6.68 -0.22 -20.73
N LYS A 93 -6.63 0.88 -21.47
CA LYS A 93 -5.40 1.59 -21.86
C LYS A 93 -4.59 1.95 -20.60
N PRO A 94 -3.26 1.75 -20.59
CA PRO A 94 -2.44 2.10 -19.43
C PRO A 94 -2.34 3.62 -19.36
N GLY A 95 -3.06 4.25 -18.43
CA GLY A 95 -2.83 5.67 -18.17
C GLY A 95 -3.80 6.38 -17.23
N LEU A 96 -5.07 5.96 -17.13
CA LEU A 96 -6.10 6.76 -16.43
C LEU A 96 -7.06 5.95 -15.54
N SER A 97 -7.00 4.62 -15.54
CA SER A 97 -8.05 3.77 -14.95
C SER A 97 -7.82 3.38 -13.48
N ASN A 98 -6.78 3.90 -12.82
CA ASN A 98 -6.35 3.35 -11.53
C ASN A 98 -6.61 4.22 -10.30
N GLU A 99 -6.98 5.50 -10.46
CA GLU A 99 -7.20 6.39 -9.30
C GLU A 99 -8.46 6.04 -8.50
N PHE A 100 -9.42 5.36 -9.13
CA PHE A 100 -10.63 4.86 -8.47
C PHE A 100 -10.52 3.40 -8.03
N SER A 101 -9.42 2.73 -8.36
CA SER A 101 -9.19 1.36 -7.92
C SER A 101 -8.93 1.33 -6.41
N ARG A 102 -9.45 0.31 -5.74
CA ARG A 102 -9.16 0.05 -4.33
C ARG A 102 -8.07 -1.00 -4.18
N VAL A 103 -7.18 -0.81 -3.22
CA VAL A 103 -6.14 -1.76 -2.84
C VAL A 103 -6.82 -3.04 -2.36
N ARG A 104 -6.48 -4.17 -2.96
CA ARG A 104 -6.84 -5.50 -2.48
C ARG A 104 -5.75 -6.06 -1.57
N PHE A 105 -4.50 -5.86 -1.96
CA PHE A 105 -3.34 -6.36 -1.25
C PHE A 105 -2.14 -5.43 -1.50
N ALA A 106 -1.37 -5.16 -0.46
CA ALA A 106 -0.08 -4.47 -0.55
C ALA A 106 1.03 -5.49 -0.28
N GLY A 107 1.97 -5.62 -1.20
CA GLY A 107 3.11 -6.54 -1.04
C GLY A 107 4.19 -5.95 -0.15
N PHE A 108 4.23 -4.62 -0.04
CA PHE A 108 5.21 -3.91 0.77
C PHE A 108 4.76 -2.49 1.12
N VAL A 109 5.68 -1.72 1.71
CA VAL A 109 5.47 -0.33 2.16
C VAL A 109 5.87 0.68 1.09
N ALA A 110 5.33 1.89 1.17
CA ALA A 110 5.89 3.07 0.52
C ALA A 110 6.90 3.73 1.47
N LEU A 111 8.00 4.22 0.90
CA LEU A 111 9.03 4.99 1.60
C LEU A 111 9.13 6.37 0.96
N GLU A 112 9.00 7.41 1.77
CA GLU A 112 9.23 8.78 1.33
C GLU A 112 10.13 9.53 2.30
N VAL A 113 10.85 10.50 1.74
CA VAL A 113 11.39 11.62 2.49
C VAL A 113 10.31 12.69 2.50
N ARG A 114 9.75 12.98 3.68
CA ARG A 114 8.54 13.78 3.84
C ARG A 114 8.65 15.12 3.10
N GLY A 115 7.71 15.36 2.18
CA GLY A 115 7.64 16.61 1.41
C GLY A 115 8.73 16.79 0.35
N ARG A 116 9.51 15.75 0.03
CA ARG A 116 10.58 15.83 -0.98
C ARG A 116 10.43 14.81 -2.10
N GLN A 117 10.54 13.53 -1.75
CA GLN A 117 10.58 12.49 -2.75
C GLN A 117 10.11 11.16 -2.17
N VAL A 118 9.41 10.41 -3.01
CA VAL A 118 9.11 9.01 -2.76
C VAL A 118 10.33 8.21 -3.17
N LEU A 119 11.00 7.58 -2.21
CA LEU A 119 12.16 6.72 -2.43
C LEU A 119 11.73 5.38 -3.04
N MET A 120 10.54 4.92 -2.66
CA MET A 120 9.97 3.65 -3.12
C MET A 120 8.45 3.70 -2.99
N LYS A 121 7.74 3.27 -4.03
CA LYS A 121 6.29 3.11 -4.00
C LYS A 121 5.91 1.74 -3.45
N ALA A 122 4.79 1.66 -2.75
CA ALA A 122 4.23 0.39 -2.32
C ALA A 122 3.72 -0.39 -3.55
N PRO A 123 4.18 -1.64 -3.78
CA PRO A 123 3.58 -2.51 -4.78
C PRO A 123 2.21 -2.96 -4.28
N VAL A 124 1.16 -2.66 -5.04
CA VAL A 124 -0.22 -2.99 -4.68
C VAL A 124 -0.93 -3.73 -5.81
N TRP A 125 -1.87 -4.58 -5.42
CA TRP A 125 -2.81 -5.23 -6.30
C TRP A 125 -4.19 -4.70 -6.00
N THR A 126 -5.01 -4.51 -7.02
CA THR A 126 -6.34 -3.94 -6.87
C THR A 126 -7.41 -5.02 -6.87
N LEU A 127 -8.61 -4.63 -6.47
CA LEU A 127 -9.82 -5.43 -6.70
C LEU A 127 -10.12 -5.55 -8.21
#